data_AF-A0A5C8NH24-F1
#
_entry.id   AF-A0A5C8NH24-F1
#
_cell.length_a   1.000
_cell.length_b   1.000
_cell.length_c   1.000
_cell.angle_alpha   90.00
_cell.angle_beta   90.00
_cell.angle_gamma   90.00
#
_symmetry.space_group_name_H-M   'P 1'
#
loop_
_entity.id
_entity.type
_entity.pdbx_description
1 polymer ?
#
loop_
_entity_poly.entity_id
_entity_poly.type
_entity_poly.pdbx_seq_one_letter_code
_entity_poly.pdbx_strand_id
1 'polypeptide(L)'
;MAKTLDVDLPVDIFDVQVNIPLIHQVVTAQLAAARQGTHDVKSRGEVRGGGKKPYRQKGTGRARQGSIRAPQYAGGGIVHGPTPRSYDQRTPKKMKAAALRGALSDRARSGRVHVVESLVSGDTPSTKAAVAAVRELTSRPRVLVVVDSSDTLTVKSLRNVQDLVLLPFDQLNTYDVLKSDDLVFTKAAYDAFVAARSAEGVATLKLSKAAVDADPAPAKKAPAKKAPAKKAAPAADEAKAETEAPAKKTTAKKAPAKKAADEAPAKKTAAKKTAAKKAPAKKTAAKKAPAAKKAPAKKATKKEGDDA
;
A
#
# COMPACT_ATOMS: atom_id res chain seq x y z
N MET A 1 20.25 -25.68 10.65
CA MET A 1 21.40 -25.40 9.78
C MET A 1 20.93 -25.15 8.36
N ALA A 2 20.55 -23.91 8.07
CA ALA A 2 20.43 -23.46 6.68
C ALA A 2 21.83 -23.21 6.10
N LYS A 3 22.18 -23.90 5.02
CA LYS A 3 23.46 -23.72 4.36
C LYS A 3 23.44 -22.42 3.54
N THR A 4 24.23 -21.45 3.97
CA THR A 4 24.52 -20.26 3.14
C THR A 4 25.34 -20.66 1.93
N LEU A 5 24.97 -20.10 0.79
CA LEU A 5 25.67 -20.27 -0.48
C LEU A 5 26.37 -18.96 -0.82
N ASP A 6 27.66 -19.03 -1.11
CA ASP A 6 28.41 -17.91 -1.63
C ASP A 6 28.09 -17.82 -3.15
N VAL A 7 27.32 -16.80 -3.55
CA VAL A 7 26.75 -16.65 -4.90
C VAL A 7 27.11 -15.28 -5.50
N ASP A 8 27.33 -15.25 -6.80
CA ASP A 8 27.64 -14.06 -7.60
C ASP A 8 26.39 -13.18 -7.82
N LEU A 9 26.45 -11.92 -7.39
CA LEU A 9 25.42 -10.87 -7.53
C LEU A 9 25.63 -10.04 -8.81
N PRO A 10 24.70 -9.99 -9.78
CA PRO A 10 24.80 -9.12 -10.95
C PRO A 10 24.84 -7.62 -10.62
N VAL A 11 25.83 -6.91 -11.16
CA VAL A 11 26.05 -5.47 -10.95
C VAL A 11 24.86 -4.61 -11.39
N ASP A 12 24.16 -4.97 -12.46
CA ASP A 12 23.00 -4.20 -12.97
C ASP A 12 21.73 -4.31 -12.10
N ILE A 13 21.73 -5.22 -11.11
CA ILE A 13 20.64 -5.43 -10.15
C ILE A 13 21.06 -4.97 -8.75
N PHE A 14 22.28 -5.30 -8.32
CA PHE A 14 22.73 -5.19 -6.92
C PHE A 14 23.82 -4.13 -6.66
N ASP A 15 24.27 -3.38 -7.67
CA ASP A 15 25.18 -2.23 -7.47
C ASP A 15 24.75 -0.96 -8.23
N VAL A 16 23.44 -0.77 -8.38
CA VAL A 16 22.84 0.43 -8.98
C VAL A 16 22.85 1.58 -7.97
N GLN A 17 23.29 2.77 -8.40
CA GLN A 17 23.32 3.95 -7.54
C GLN A 17 21.93 4.36 -7.04
N VAL A 18 21.79 4.46 -5.72
CA VAL A 18 20.51 4.69 -5.02
C VAL A 18 19.94 6.08 -5.33
N ASN A 19 18.69 6.13 -5.79
CA ASN A 19 17.95 7.37 -6.06
C ASN A 19 16.75 7.49 -5.10
N ILE A 20 16.95 8.20 -3.98
CA ILE A 20 15.97 8.32 -2.90
C ILE A 20 14.63 8.95 -3.35
N PRO A 21 14.60 10.07 -4.12
CA PRO A 21 13.34 10.63 -4.64
C PRO A 21 12.54 9.65 -5.51
N LEU A 22 13.21 8.90 -6.39
CA LEU A 22 12.57 7.91 -7.27
C LEU A 22 12.01 6.72 -6.46
N ILE A 23 12.75 6.25 -5.46
CA ILE A 23 12.30 5.22 -4.53
C ILE A 23 11.07 5.69 -3.74
N HIS A 24 11.12 6.90 -3.17
CA HIS A 24 9.99 7.51 -2.46
C HIS A 24 8.74 7.62 -3.34
N GLN A 25 8.87 8.02 -4.61
CA GLN A 25 7.76 8.11 -5.55
C GLN A 25 7.14 6.73 -5.86
N VAL A 26 7.94 5.67 -5.99
CA VAL A 26 7.43 4.31 -6.22
C VAL A 26 6.73 3.76 -4.98
N VAL A 27 7.31 3.96 -3.79
CA VAL A 27 6.72 3.50 -2.51
C VAL A 27 5.42 4.25 -2.19
N THR A 28 5.38 5.57 -2.38
CA THR A 28 4.14 6.34 -2.18
C THR A 28 3.05 5.95 -3.17
N ALA A 29 3.38 5.65 -4.43
CA ALA A 29 2.42 5.11 -5.39
C ALA A 29 1.92 3.70 -5.00
N GLN A 30 2.79 2.82 -4.48
CA GLN A 30 2.41 1.49 -3.96
C GLN A 30 1.44 1.59 -2.77
N LEU A 31 1.76 2.44 -1.78
CA LEU A 31 0.91 2.70 -0.62
C LEU A 31 -0.42 3.37 -1.00
N ALA A 32 -0.42 4.24 -2.01
CA ALA A 32 -1.64 4.84 -2.55
C ALA A 32 -2.52 3.81 -3.26
N ALA A 33 -1.95 2.92 -4.09
CA ALA A 33 -2.70 1.84 -4.73
C ALA A 33 -3.26 0.81 -3.72
N ALA A 34 -2.57 0.57 -2.60
CA ALA A 34 -3.05 -0.29 -1.52
C ALA A 34 -4.18 0.34 -0.69
N ARG A 35 -4.39 1.66 -0.76
CA ARG A 35 -5.41 2.37 0.02
C ARG A 35 -6.80 2.16 -0.57
N GLN A 36 -7.66 1.45 0.16
CA GLN A 36 -9.05 1.23 -0.25
C GLN A 36 -9.85 2.54 -0.32
N GLY A 37 -10.57 2.72 -1.42
CA GLY A 37 -11.36 3.91 -1.75
C GLY A 37 -12.75 3.98 -1.10
N THR A 38 -13.05 3.14 -0.12
CA THR A 38 -14.41 2.91 0.42
C THR A 38 -14.80 3.92 1.50
N HIS A 39 -14.91 5.19 1.13
CA HIS A 39 -15.30 6.30 2.00
C HIS A 39 -16.33 7.18 1.28
N ASP A 40 -17.54 7.28 1.86
CA ASP A 40 -18.69 7.95 1.27
C ASP A 40 -19.53 8.66 2.33
N VAL A 41 -20.14 9.79 1.98
CA VAL A 41 -21.18 10.44 2.79
C VAL A 41 -22.26 11.04 1.91
N LYS A 42 -23.51 10.96 2.39
CA LYS A 42 -24.68 11.39 1.63
C LYS A 42 -24.68 12.90 1.39
N SER A 43 -24.67 13.27 0.12
CA SER A 43 -24.95 14.62 -0.34
C SER A 43 -26.39 15.03 0.00
N ARG A 44 -26.69 16.31 -0.18
CA ARG A 44 -28.07 16.83 -0.07
C ARG A 44 -29.07 16.08 -0.98
N GLY A 45 -28.61 15.44 -2.06
CA GLY A 45 -29.41 14.58 -2.95
C GLY A 45 -29.80 13.24 -2.33
N GLU A 46 -28.88 12.53 -1.67
CA GLU A 46 -29.10 11.15 -1.19
C GLU A 46 -29.69 11.04 0.24
N VAL A 47 -29.68 12.12 1.02
CA VAL A 47 -30.41 12.18 2.31
C VAL A 47 -31.93 12.04 2.08
N ARG A 48 -32.72 11.60 3.07
CA ARG A 48 -34.20 11.41 2.93
C ARG A 48 -34.98 12.74 3.09
N GLY A 49 -36.27 12.76 2.73
CA GLY A 49 -37.16 13.92 2.95
C GLY A 49 -36.96 15.05 1.93
N GLY A 50 -36.90 16.31 2.37
CA GLY A 50 -36.31 17.44 1.62
C GLY A 50 -36.98 17.99 0.36
N GLY A 51 -37.85 17.23 -0.33
CA GLY A 51 -38.40 17.59 -1.64
C GLY A 51 -39.47 18.69 -1.64
N LYS A 52 -40.03 19.04 -0.47
CA LYS A 52 -40.97 20.16 -0.31
C LYS A 52 -40.28 21.30 0.43
N LYS A 53 -40.54 22.54 0.00
CA LYS A 53 -40.07 23.75 0.67
C LYS A 53 -40.69 23.86 2.08
N PRO A 54 -39.93 24.20 3.14
CA PRO A 54 -40.45 24.20 4.51
C PRO A 54 -41.59 25.19 4.77
N TYR A 55 -41.55 26.38 4.15
CA TYR A 55 -42.56 27.44 4.30
C TYR A 55 -42.50 28.48 3.16
N ARG A 56 -43.46 29.42 3.13
CA ARG A 56 -43.57 30.50 2.14
C ARG A 56 -42.33 31.42 2.11
N GLN A 57 -42.05 32.02 0.95
CA GLN A 57 -40.80 32.77 0.67
C GLN A 57 -40.65 34.10 1.43
N LYS A 58 -41.75 34.70 1.87
CA LYS A 58 -41.83 35.96 2.64
C LYS A 58 -42.93 35.84 3.71
N GLY A 59 -42.91 36.71 4.72
CA GLY A 59 -43.99 36.82 5.71
C GLY A 59 -44.06 35.69 6.74
N THR A 60 -42.91 35.17 7.20
CA THR A 60 -42.84 34.14 8.26
C THR A 60 -42.01 34.54 9.48
N GLY A 61 -41.36 35.72 9.45
CA GLY A 61 -40.39 36.15 10.46
C GLY A 61 -39.10 35.32 10.54
N ARG A 62 -38.96 34.26 9.73
CA ARG A 62 -37.83 33.32 9.75
C ARG A 62 -36.90 33.54 8.55
N ALA A 63 -35.64 33.12 8.70
CA ALA A 63 -34.66 33.09 7.62
C ALA A 63 -35.19 32.31 6.39
N ARG A 64 -34.73 32.64 5.19
CA ARG A 64 -35.21 31.98 3.96
C ARG A 64 -34.58 30.60 3.82
N GLN A 65 -35.40 29.56 3.67
CA GLN A 65 -34.95 28.17 3.56
C GLN A 65 -35.62 27.45 2.40
N GLY A 66 -34.82 26.73 1.61
CA GLY A 66 -35.28 26.01 0.41
C GLY A 66 -35.64 24.54 0.66
N SER A 67 -34.99 23.89 1.63
CA SER A 67 -35.16 22.46 1.93
C SER A 67 -34.61 22.13 3.32
N ILE A 68 -35.22 21.18 4.02
CA ILE A 68 -34.75 20.69 5.33
C ILE A 68 -33.42 19.91 5.26
N ARG A 69 -32.97 19.49 4.06
CA ARG A 69 -31.70 18.76 3.86
C ARG A 69 -30.48 19.67 3.66
N ALA A 70 -30.65 20.99 3.77
CA ALA A 70 -29.55 21.92 3.46
C ALA A 70 -28.40 21.77 4.51
N PRO A 71 -27.13 22.00 4.14
CA PRO A 71 -25.98 21.60 4.97
C PRO A 71 -25.93 22.25 6.36
N GLN A 72 -26.52 23.45 6.50
CA GLN A 72 -26.65 24.18 7.76
C GLN A 72 -27.71 23.60 8.73
N TYR A 73 -28.48 22.59 8.33
CA TYR A 73 -29.43 21.88 9.19
C TYR A 73 -28.79 20.65 9.84
N ALA A 74 -29.15 20.39 11.10
CA ALA A 74 -28.95 19.08 11.71
C ALA A 74 -29.67 18.00 10.88
N GLY A 75 -28.95 16.95 10.49
CA GLY A 75 -29.44 15.93 9.55
C GLY A 75 -29.46 16.37 8.07
N GLY A 76 -28.86 17.52 7.74
CA GLY A 76 -28.60 17.94 6.36
C GLY A 76 -27.56 17.07 5.65
N GLY A 77 -27.48 17.20 4.32
CA GLY A 77 -26.45 16.54 3.52
C GLY A 77 -25.14 17.32 3.50
N ILE A 78 -24.01 16.61 3.42
CA ILE A 78 -22.67 17.21 3.40
C ILE A 78 -22.36 17.74 1.98
N VAL A 79 -21.64 18.86 1.88
CA VAL A 79 -21.26 19.47 0.58
C VAL A 79 -19.95 18.90 0.04
N HIS A 80 -18.87 19.04 0.80
CA HIS A 80 -17.54 18.59 0.44
C HIS A 80 -17.14 17.42 1.35
N GLY A 81 -17.83 16.30 1.15
CA GLY A 81 -17.61 15.07 1.90
C GLY A 81 -16.50 14.19 1.30
N PRO A 82 -16.04 13.17 2.04
CA PRO A 82 -15.38 12.02 1.44
C PRO A 82 -16.27 11.39 0.35
N THR A 83 -15.71 11.16 -0.83
CA THR A 83 -16.37 10.49 -1.96
C THR A 83 -15.55 9.29 -2.45
N PRO A 84 -16.18 8.16 -2.84
CA PRO A 84 -15.44 6.98 -3.28
C PRO A 84 -14.58 7.26 -4.50
N ARG A 85 -13.28 6.99 -4.38
CA ARG A 85 -12.30 7.21 -5.45
C ARG A 85 -11.15 6.21 -5.39
N SER A 86 -10.57 5.92 -6.55
CA SER A 86 -9.26 5.26 -6.61
C SER A 86 -8.17 6.21 -6.11
N TYR A 87 -7.14 5.64 -5.50
CA TYR A 87 -5.90 6.33 -5.12
C TYR A 87 -4.69 5.87 -5.94
N ASP A 88 -4.88 4.96 -6.91
CA ASP A 88 -3.79 4.45 -7.76
C ASP A 88 -3.12 5.57 -8.58
N GLN A 89 -1.80 5.44 -8.76
CA GLN A 89 -0.95 6.41 -9.44
C GLN A 89 -0.06 5.69 -10.47
N ARG A 90 -0.26 6.01 -11.74
CA ARG A 90 0.39 5.33 -12.88
C ARG A 90 1.90 5.63 -12.97
N THR A 91 2.70 4.93 -12.17
CA THR A 91 4.17 4.96 -12.25
C THR A 91 4.70 4.19 -13.47
N PRO A 92 5.59 4.76 -14.30
CA PRO A 92 6.21 4.06 -15.43
C PRO A 92 6.97 2.78 -15.04
N LYS A 93 6.91 1.74 -15.90
CA LYS A 93 7.58 0.44 -15.68
C LYS A 93 9.08 0.57 -15.36
N LYS A 94 9.80 1.42 -16.11
CA LYS A 94 11.25 1.66 -15.90
C LYS A 94 11.55 2.25 -14.51
N MET A 95 10.69 3.11 -13.96
CA MET A 95 10.87 3.67 -12.62
C MET A 95 10.64 2.62 -11.53
N LYS A 96 9.61 1.76 -11.68
CA LYS A 96 9.38 0.64 -10.73
C LYS A 96 10.58 -0.32 -10.70
N ALA A 97 11.16 -0.65 -11.86
CA ALA A 97 12.35 -1.49 -11.95
C ALA A 97 13.60 -0.82 -11.32
N ALA A 98 13.86 0.46 -11.63
CA ALA A 98 14.98 1.21 -11.07
C ALA A 98 14.89 1.37 -9.54
N ALA A 99 13.68 1.59 -9.01
CA ALA A 99 13.45 1.69 -7.57
C ALA A 99 13.73 0.38 -6.83
N LEU A 100 13.30 -0.76 -7.40
CA LEU A 100 13.62 -2.08 -6.84
C LEU A 100 15.13 -2.36 -6.88
N ARG A 101 15.80 -2.12 -8.01
CA ARG A 101 17.27 -2.33 -8.12
C ARG A 101 18.04 -1.44 -7.13
N GLY A 102 17.68 -0.16 -7.00
CA GLY A 102 18.31 0.73 -6.01
C GLY A 102 18.09 0.27 -4.56
N ALA A 103 16.90 -0.26 -4.22
CA ALA A 103 16.63 -0.80 -2.88
C ALA A 103 17.37 -2.13 -2.60
N LEU A 104 17.50 -3.01 -3.61
CA LEU A 104 18.31 -4.23 -3.50
C LEU A 104 19.81 -3.91 -3.39
N SER A 105 20.27 -2.89 -4.12
CA SER A 105 21.68 -2.46 -4.10
C SER A 105 22.09 -1.86 -2.75
N ASP A 106 21.20 -1.11 -2.11
CA ASP A 106 21.38 -0.62 -0.73
C ASP A 106 21.59 -1.77 0.27
N ARG A 107 20.77 -2.83 0.17
CA ARG A 107 20.91 -4.04 1.02
C ARG A 107 22.15 -4.85 0.69
N ALA A 108 22.50 -5.02 -0.59
CA ALA A 108 23.69 -5.74 -1.03
C ALA A 108 24.99 -5.06 -0.55
N ARG A 109 25.11 -3.74 -0.78
CA ARG A 109 26.23 -2.92 -0.28
C ARG A 109 26.36 -2.95 1.25
N SER A 110 25.27 -3.21 1.96
CA SER A 110 25.23 -3.33 3.43
C SER A 110 25.51 -4.75 3.95
N GLY A 111 25.75 -5.73 3.07
CA GLY A 111 25.92 -7.15 3.46
C GLY A 111 24.64 -7.85 3.91
N ARG A 112 23.46 -7.26 3.65
CA ARG A 112 22.14 -7.66 4.16
C ARG A 112 21.34 -8.55 3.21
N VAL A 113 22.05 -9.29 2.35
CA VAL A 113 21.47 -10.21 1.37
C VAL A 113 22.11 -11.58 1.57
N HIS A 114 21.28 -12.57 1.88
CA HIS A 114 21.72 -13.94 2.15
C HIS A 114 21.03 -14.88 1.16
N VAL A 115 21.80 -15.76 0.52
CA VAL A 115 21.28 -16.84 -0.33
C VAL A 115 21.48 -18.16 0.40
N VAL A 116 20.41 -18.97 0.50
CA VAL A 116 20.42 -20.28 1.15
C VAL A 116 19.87 -21.35 0.24
N GLU A 117 20.38 -22.58 0.40
CA GLU A 117 19.96 -23.74 -0.39
C GLU A 117 18.48 -24.08 -0.15
N SER A 118 18.09 -24.25 1.12
CA SER A 118 16.70 -24.39 1.57
C SER A 118 16.52 -23.90 3.01
N LEU A 119 15.28 -23.57 3.39
CA LEU A 119 14.90 -23.13 4.75
C LEU A 119 14.15 -24.20 5.56
N VAL A 120 13.75 -25.29 4.92
CA VAL A 120 13.09 -26.45 5.54
C VAL A 120 13.84 -27.70 5.09
N SER A 121 14.15 -28.59 6.02
CA SER A 121 14.79 -29.88 5.75
C SER A 121 13.75 -31.00 5.83
N GLY A 122 13.46 -31.65 4.69
CA GLY A 122 12.47 -32.73 4.58
C GLY A 122 11.05 -32.26 4.22
N ASP A 123 10.17 -33.22 3.94
CA ASP A 123 8.87 -33.01 3.27
C ASP A 123 7.75 -32.47 4.18
N THR A 124 8.04 -32.17 5.45
CA THR A 124 7.03 -31.74 6.43
C THR A 124 7.23 -30.28 6.84
N PRO A 125 6.18 -29.43 6.77
CA PRO A 125 6.32 -28.02 7.11
C PRO A 125 6.49 -27.82 8.62
N SER A 126 7.60 -27.23 9.04
CA SER A 126 7.99 -27.06 10.44
C SER A 126 8.37 -25.62 10.74
N THR A 127 7.47 -24.92 11.45
CA THR A 127 7.65 -23.51 11.85
C THR A 127 8.91 -23.33 12.72
N LYS A 128 9.12 -24.22 13.69
CA LYS A 128 10.26 -24.16 14.63
C LYS A 128 11.60 -24.32 13.90
N ALA A 129 11.69 -25.24 12.94
CA ALA A 129 12.91 -25.45 12.16
C ALA A 129 13.20 -24.26 11.24
N ALA A 130 12.18 -23.78 10.52
CA ALA A 130 12.33 -22.67 9.58
C ALA A 130 12.66 -21.33 10.28
N VAL A 131 12.08 -21.07 11.47
CA VAL A 131 12.43 -19.89 12.28
C VAL A 131 13.86 -20.00 12.82
N ALA A 132 14.27 -21.18 13.30
CA ALA A 132 15.67 -21.39 13.72
C ALA A 132 16.64 -21.14 12.55
N ALA A 133 16.35 -21.69 11.37
CA ALA A 133 17.11 -21.45 10.15
C ALA A 133 17.23 -19.98 9.75
N VAL A 134 16.18 -19.16 9.90
CA VAL A 134 16.26 -17.71 9.62
C VAL A 134 17.02 -16.96 10.73
N ARG A 135 16.87 -17.35 12.00
CA ARG A 135 17.59 -16.75 13.14
C ARG A 135 19.06 -17.17 13.24
N GLU A 136 19.46 -18.29 12.63
CA GLU A 136 20.86 -18.67 12.36
C GLU A 136 21.54 -17.67 11.38
N LEU A 137 20.77 -17.01 10.50
CA LEU A 137 21.28 -16.06 9.49
C LEU A 137 21.30 -14.62 9.99
N THR A 138 20.29 -14.19 10.75
CA THR A 138 20.19 -12.82 11.24
C THR A 138 19.49 -12.65 12.61
N SER A 139 20.09 -11.78 13.42
CA SER A 139 19.57 -11.24 14.67
C SER A 139 18.43 -10.22 14.47
N ARG A 140 18.27 -9.63 13.27
CA ARG A 140 17.44 -8.45 13.04
C ARG A 140 15.93 -8.74 13.07
N PRO A 141 15.10 -7.80 13.53
CA PRO A 141 13.68 -8.08 13.78
C PRO A 141 12.91 -8.35 12.49
N ARG A 142 13.17 -7.66 11.37
CA ARG A 142 12.38 -7.79 10.14
C ARG A 142 13.17 -8.37 8.99
N VAL A 143 12.71 -9.50 8.46
CA VAL A 143 13.36 -10.18 7.34
C VAL A 143 12.36 -10.40 6.21
N LEU A 144 12.76 -10.08 4.98
CA LEU A 144 12.01 -10.49 3.79
C LEU A 144 12.59 -11.81 3.28
N VAL A 145 11.79 -12.87 3.33
CA VAL A 145 12.11 -14.19 2.80
C VAL A 145 11.51 -14.30 1.40
N VAL A 146 12.38 -14.42 0.39
CA VAL A 146 12.02 -14.55 -1.02
C VAL A 146 12.10 -16.02 -1.43
N VAL A 147 11.00 -16.53 -1.95
CA VAL A 147 10.80 -17.96 -2.30
C VAL A 147 10.40 -18.13 -3.76
N ASP A 148 10.48 -19.37 -4.26
CA ASP A 148 9.80 -19.74 -5.49
C ASP A 148 8.31 -19.97 -5.23
N SER A 149 7.47 -19.71 -6.23
CA SER A 149 6.01 -19.93 -6.16
C SER A 149 5.61 -21.39 -5.89
N SER A 150 6.46 -22.36 -6.23
CA SER A 150 6.25 -23.80 -6.02
C SER A 150 6.64 -24.28 -4.62
N ASP A 151 7.44 -23.52 -3.85
CA ASP A 151 7.89 -23.91 -2.51
C ASP A 151 6.79 -23.70 -1.46
N THR A 152 5.77 -24.56 -1.51
CA THR A 152 4.68 -24.53 -0.53
C THR A 152 5.13 -24.97 0.87
N LEU A 153 6.31 -25.61 1.02
CA LEU A 153 6.81 -26.08 2.31
C LEU A 153 7.37 -24.91 3.14
N THR A 154 8.26 -24.10 2.56
CA THR A 154 8.77 -22.89 3.20
C THR A 154 7.65 -21.89 3.46
N VAL A 155 6.73 -21.68 2.50
CA VAL A 155 5.57 -20.80 2.68
C VAL A 155 4.67 -21.27 3.84
N LYS A 156 4.32 -22.57 3.91
CA LYS A 156 3.52 -23.11 5.03
C LYS A 156 4.24 -22.98 6.37
N SER A 157 5.56 -23.12 6.39
CA SER A 157 6.40 -23.08 7.60
C SER A 157 6.62 -21.68 8.15
N LEU A 158 6.67 -20.64 7.31
CA LEU A 158 7.02 -19.28 7.74
C LEU A 158 5.83 -18.30 7.83
N ARG A 159 4.71 -18.56 7.14
CA ARG A 159 3.55 -17.64 7.06
C ARG A 159 2.86 -17.24 8.37
N ASN A 160 3.20 -17.86 9.50
CA ASN A 160 2.61 -17.58 10.81
C ASN A 160 3.49 -16.64 11.67
N VAL A 161 4.69 -16.28 11.17
CA VAL A 161 5.68 -15.51 11.93
C VAL A 161 5.53 -14.03 11.61
N GLN A 162 5.17 -13.21 12.60
CA GLN A 162 4.82 -11.79 12.39
C GLN A 162 6.02 -10.93 11.96
N ASP A 163 7.22 -11.33 12.37
CA ASP A 163 8.51 -10.71 12.06
C ASP A 163 8.95 -10.90 10.60
N LEU A 164 8.41 -11.91 9.92
CA LEU A 164 8.88 -12.36 8.61
C LEU A 164 7.85 -12.04 7.53
N VAL A 165 8.29 -11.33 6.50
CA VAL A 165 7.50 -11.15 5.27
C VAL A 165 7.91 -12.25 4.29
N LEU A 166 6.93 -12.90 3.66
CA LEU A 166 7.15 -13.84 2.56
C LEU A 166 6.67 -13.20 1.25
N LEU A 167 7.50 -13.26 0.21
CA LEU A 167 7.08 -12.96 -1.16
C LEU A 167 7.64 -14.00 -2.13
N PRO A 168 6.87 -14.43 -3.15
CA PRO A 168 7.45 -15.09 -4.31
C PRO A 168 8.25 -14.08 -5.15
N PHE A 169 9.31 -14.55 -5.83
CA PHE A 169 10.26 -13.69 -6.53
C PHE A 169 9.66 -12.82 -7.66
N ASP A 170 8.54 -13.23 -8.25
CA ASP A 170 7.80 -12.50 -9.28
C ASP A 170 7.15 -11.21 -8.74
N GLN A 171 6.67 -11.27 -7.49
CA GLN A 171 5.98 -10.20 -6.77
C GLN A 171 6.92 -9.32 -5.91
N LEU A 172 8.23 -9.56 -5.99
CA LEU A 172 9.23 -8.79 -5.25
C LEU A 172 9.11 -7.29 -5.56
N ASN A 173 8.92 -6.48 -4.52
CA ASN A 173 8.57 -5.07 -4.65
C ASN A 173 9.40 -4.15 -3.74
N THR A 174 9.48 -2.87 -4.11
CA THR A 174 10.29 -1.86 -3.42
C THR A 174 9.88 -1.60 -1.97
N TYR A 175 8.58 -1.64 -1.64
CA TYR A 175 8.10 -1.35 -0.28
C TYR A 175 8.54 -2.42 0.72
N ASP A 176 8.32 -3.70 0.41
CA ASP A 176 8.66 -4.77 1.37
C ASP A 176 10.18 -4.98 1.49
N VAL A 177 10.96 -4.75 0.43
CA VAL A 177 12.45 -4.72 0.50
C VAL A 177 12.96 -3.62 1.45
N LEU A 178 12.30 -2.46 1.49
CA LEU A 178 12.71 -1.34 2.35
C LEU A 178 12.18 -1.44 3.79
N LYS A 179 11.06 -2.16 3.97
CA LYS A 179 10.40 -2.40 5.26
C LYS A 179 11.09 -3.47 6.11
N SER A 180 11.81 -4.39 5.47
CA SER A 180 12.66 -5.39 6.11
C SER A 180 14.10 -4.92 6.23
N ASP A 181 14.78 -5.34 7.29
CA ASP A 181 16.16 -4.99 7.57
C ASP A 181 17.11 -5.79 6.65
N ASP A 182 16.88 -7.11 6.58
CA ASP A 182 17.66 -8.08 5.79
C ASP A 182 16.79 -8.87 4.80
N LEU A 183 17.43 -9.41 3.75
CA LEU A 183 16.81 -10.20 2.69
C LEU A 183 17.39 -11.63 2.68
N VAL A 184 16.51 -12.65 2.66
CA VAL A 184 16.90 -14.06 2.55
C VAL A 184 16.24 -14.67 1.32
N PHE A 185 17.04 -15.07 0.33
CA PHE A 185 16.56 -15.76 -0.87
C PHE A 185 16.80 -17.27 -0.75
N THR A 186 15.83 -18.11 -1.12
CA THR A 186 16.15 -19.50 -1.47
C THR A 186 16.85 -19.55 -2.83
N LYS A 187 17.75 -20.52 -3.05
CA LYS A 187 18.56 -20.59 -4.27
C LYS A 187 17.71 -20.57 -5.54
N ALA A 188 16.65 -21.39 -5.60
CA ALA A 188 15.73 -21.43 -6.73
C ALA A 188 15.07 -20.06 -7.02
N ALA A 189 14.69 -19.32 -5.96
CA ALA A 189 14.11 -17.98 -6.08
C ALA A 189 15.14 -16.95 -6.56
N TYR A 190 16.40 -17.08 -6.12
CA TYR A 190 17.50 -16.23 -6.56
C TYR A 190 17.84 -16.46 -8.04
N ASP A 191 18.06 -17.72 -8.43
CA ASP A 191 18.42 -18.11 -9.80
C ASP A 191 17.32 -17.68 -10.79
N ALA A 192 16.04 -17.90 -10.44
CA ALA A 192 14.89 -17.47 -11.24
C ALA A 192 14.72 -15.94 -11.29
N PHE A 193 15.00 -15.23 -10.18
CA PHE A 193 14.97 -13.76 -10.15
C PHE A 193 16.05 -13.14 -11.04
N VAL A 194 17.28 -13.65 -10.98
CA VAL A 194 18.39 -13.23 -11.84
C VAL A 194 18.05 -13.48 -13.32
N ALA A 195 17.66 -14.71 -13.67
CA ALA A 195 17.30 -15.07 -15.04
C ALA A 195 16.15 -14.23 -15.61
N ALA A 196 15.20 -13.78 -14.78
CA ALA A 196 14.08 -12.95 -15.20
C ALA A 196 14.37 -11.44 -15.26
N ARG A 197 15.55 -10.96 -14.81
CA ARG A 197 15.80 -9.53 -14.56
C ARG A 197 17.16 -8.98 -15.01
N SER A 198 18.17 -9.83 -15.22
CA SER A 198 19.48 -9.42 -15.73
C SER A 198 19.46 -9.19 -17.24
N ALA A 199 20.41 -8.41 -17.74
CA ALA A 199 20.83 -8.54 -19.14
C ALA A 199 21.90 -9.64 -19.24
N GLU A 200 21.97 -10.33 -20.39
CA GLU A 200 23.03 -11.31 -20.65
C GLU A 200 24.40 -10.60 -20.74
N GLY A 201 25.43 -11.18 -20.12
CA GLY A 201 26.81 -10.66 -20.18
C GLY A 201 27.21 -9.57 -19.17
N VAL A 202 26.45 -9.38 -18.08
CA VAL A 202 26.77 -8.39 -17.03
C VAL A 202 27.78 -8.95 -16.00
N ALA A 203 28.67 -8.09 -15.51
CA ALA A 203 29.65 -8.42 -14.46
C ALA A 203 28.99 -8.76 -13.09
N THR A 204 29.70 -9.54 -12.28
CA THR A 204 29.22 -10.05 -10.99
C THR A 204 30.08 -9.58 -9.80
N LEU A 205 29.45 -9.48 -8.63
CA LEU A 205 30.08 -9.21 -7.33
C LEU A 205 29.94 -10.43 -6.42
N LYS A 206 30.99 -10.75 -5.66
CA LYS A 206 30.97 -11.87 -4.70
C LYS A 206 30.51 -11.42 -3.33
N LEU A 207 29.69 -12.25 -2.67
CA LEU A 207 29.35 -12.07 -1.26
C LEU A 207 30.62 -12.09 -0.39
N SER A 208 30.93 -10.98 0.29
CA SER A 208 31.98 -10.93 1.30
C SER A 208 31.40 -11.27 2.68
N LYS A 209 31.93 -12.34 3.29
CA LYS A 209 31.35 -13.00 4.47
C LYS A 209 31.68 -12.31 5.81
N ALA A 210 31.46 -10.99 5.90
CA ALA A 210 31.81 -10.19 7.09
C ALA A 210 30.96 -8.90 7.24
N ALA A 211 29.73 -9.03 7.78
CA ALA A 211 28.89 -7.88 8.19
C ALA A 211 27.88 -8.22 9.31
N VAL A 212 28.24 -9.11 10.23
CA VAL A 212 27.41 -9.37 11.42
C VAL A 212 27.58 -8.20 12.40
N ASP A 213 26.49 -7.48 12.62
CA ASP A 213 26.30 -6.41 13.61
C ASP A 213 27.38 -5.33 13.73
N ALA A 214 27.43 -4.47 12.70
CA ALA A 214 27.92 -3.10 12.80
C ALA A 214 26.95 -2.13 12.07
N ASP A 215 26.46 -1.10 12.76
CA ASP A 215 25.69 -0.02 12.14
C ASP A 215 26.63 1.02 11.48
N PRO A 216 26.51 1.27 10.16
CA PRO A 216 27.24 2.36 9.53
C PRO A 216 26.63 3.71 9.95
N ALA A 217 27.36 4.46 10.79
CA ALA A 217 26.96 5.79 11.24
C ALA A 217 26.65 6.74 10.06
N PRO A 218 25.68 7.66 10.20
CA PRO A 218 25.14 8.43 9.07
C PRO A 218 26.20 9.30 8.38
N ALA A 219 26.22 9.22 7.05
CA ALA A 219 27.20 9.92 6.21
C ALA A 219 27.21 11.45 6.45
N LYS A 220 28.41 12.01 6.60
CA LYS A 220 28.62 13.43 6.87
C LYS A 220 28.12 14.30 5.71
N LYS A 221 27.47 15.43 6.02
CA LYS A 221 27.08 16.44 5.03
C LYS A 221 28.30 16.96 4.26
N ALA A 222 28.23 16.94 2.94
CA ALA A 222 29.05 17.82 2.11
C ALA A 222 28.61 19.29 2.31
N PRO A 223 29.53 20.27 2.31
CA PRO A 223 29.21 21.65 2.69
C PRO A 223 28.53 22.45 1.57
N ALA A 224 27.66 23.38 1.95
CA ALA A 224 27.06 24.34 1.03
C ALA A 224 28.10 25.39 0.56
N LYS A 225 28.09 25.75 -0.73
CA LYS A 225 28.88 26.89 -1.22
C LYS A 225 28.20 28.22 -0.86
N LYS A 226 29.05 29.22 -0.56
CA LYS A 226 28.71 30.56 -0.07
C LYS A 226 28.09 31.43 -1.16
N ALA A 227 27.15 32.30 -0.80
CA ALA A 227 26.73 33.42 -1.64
C ALA A 227 27.64 34.66 -1.41
N PRO A 228 27.84 35.52 -2.44
CA PRO A 228 28.25 36.91 -2.26
C PRO A 228 27.03 37.79 -1.95
N ALA A 229 27.24 39.02 -1.47
CA ALA A 229 26.17 39.89 -0.95
C ALA A 229 26.29 41.36 -1.37
N LYS A 230 25.19 42.10 -1.14
CA LYS A 230 25.05 43.58 -1.11
C LYS A 230 25.24 44.36 -2.43
N LYS A 231 24.16 45.05 -2.83
CA LYS A 231 24.16 46.52 -2.97
C LYS A 231 22.87 47.09 -2.33
N ALA A 232 22.83 48.39 -2.04
CA ALA A 232 21.84 48.99 -1.14
C ALA A 232 20.75 49.81 -1.88
N ALA A 233 19.71 50.20 -1.14
CA ALA A 233 18.65 51.13 -1.57
C ALA A 233 19.13 52.60 -1.59
N PRO A 234 18.26 53.53 -2.02
CA PRO A 234 17.69 54.48 -1.04
C PRO A 234 16.14 54.47 -1.03
N ALA A 235 15.53 55.29 -0.15
CA ALA A 235 14.08 55.32 0.09
C ALA A 235 13.51 56.75 0.27
N ALA A 236 12.23 56.90 -0.08
CA ALA A 236 11.22 57.89 0.33
C ALA A 236 9.87 57.34 -0.21
N ASP A 237 8.67 57.53 0.36
CA ASP A 237 8.13 58.65 1.16
C ASP A 237 7.06 58.14 2.18
N GLU A 238 6.49 59.00 3.03
CA GLU A 238 5.40 58.69 4.00
C GLU A 238 4.04 59.34 3.60
N ALA A 239 2.90 59.35 4.31
CA ALA A 239 2.44 58.92 5.66
C ALA A 239 0.92 58.51 5.56
N LYS A 240 0.07 58.23 6.57
CA LYS A 240 -0.02 58.43 8.04
C LYS A 240 -0.64 57.16 8.71
N ALA A 241 -0.53 56.93 10.03
CA ALA A 241 -1.39 57.36 11.17
C ALA A 241 -2.92 57.09 11.01
N GLU A 242 -3.69 56.69 12.03
CA GLU A 242 -3.51 56.81 13.51
C GLU A 242 -3.99 55.55 14.31
N THR A 243 -3.55 55.44 15.59
CA THR A 243 -4.16 54.79 16.80
C THR A 243 -4.79 53.37 16.75
N GLU A 244 -4.92 52.58 17.83
CA GLU A 244 -4.82 52.79 19.29
C GLU A 244 -4.23 51.54 20.02
N ALA A 245 -4.00 51.59 21.35
CA ALA A 245 -3.31 50.56 22.14
C ALA A 245 -4.19 49.92 23.26
N PRO A 246 -3.88 48.69 23.77
CA PRO A 246 -4.84 47.88 24.54
C PRO A 246 -4.78 48.00 26.08
N ALA A 247 -5.94 47.83 26.72
CA ALA A 247 -6.12 47.81 28.19
C ALA A 247 -5.99 46.41 28.83
N LYS A 248 -5.91 46.36 30.18
CA LYS A 248 -5.49 45.17 30.99
C LYS A 248 -6.56 44.67 31.97
N LYS A 249 -6.55 43.33 32.19
CA LYS A 249 -6.89 42.56 33.41
C LYS A 249 -8.14 42.92 34.25
N THR A 250 -8.95 41.89 34.53
CA THR A 250 -9.35 41.51 35.90
C THR A 250 -9.22 39.98 36.08
N THR A 251 -9.29 39.48 37.32
CA THR A 251 -8.97 38.08 37.69
C THR A 251 -9.81 37.55 38.85
N ALA A 252 -10.23 36.28 38.81
CA ALA A 252 -10.79 35.52 39.95
C ALA A 252 -10.43 34.03 39.86
N LYS A 253 -10.34 33.30 41.00
CA LYS A 253 -9.85 31.89 41.08
C LYS A 253 -10.30 31.19 42.37
N LYS A 254 -10.58 29.85 42.30
CA LYS A 254 -10.91 28.89 43.41
C LYS A 254 -12.31 29.09 44.03
N ALA A 255 -13.25 28.13 44.21
CA ALA A 255 -13.31 26.64 44.38
C ALA A 255 -12.94 26.12 45.79
N PRO A 256 -13.36 24.91 46.28
CA PRO A 256 -14.16 23.80 45.68
C PRO A 256 -15.16 23.06 46.66
N ALA A 257 -15.55 21.80 46.35
CA ALA A 257 -16.14 20.71 47.21
C ALA A 257 -17.68 20.60 47.32
N LYS A 258 -18.33 19.43 47.60
CA LYS A 258 -17.89 18.07 48.02
C LYS A 258 -18.93 16.95 47.68
N LYS A 259 -18.45 15.68 47.55
CA LYS A 259 -19.05 14.30 47.72
C LYS A 259 -20.57 14.12 48.00
N ALA A 260 -21.28 13.02 47.66
CA ALA A 260 -21.06 11.73 46.92
C ALA A 260 -22.47 11.22 46.44
N ALA A 261 -22.85 9.96 46.11
CA ALA A 261 -22.34 8.56 46.05
C ALA A 261 -23.20 7.75 45.01
N ASP A 262 -22.98 6.53 44.48
CA ASP A 262 -21.93 5.47 44.53
C ASP A 262 -22.41 4.07 45.07
N GLU A 263 -23.15 3.27 44.27
CA GLU A 263 -23.40 1.80 44.48
C GLU A 263 -23.59 1.00 43.15
N ALA A 264 -23.31 -0.31 43.16
CA ALA A 264 -23.37 -1.29 42.04
C ALA A 264 -23.25 -2.75 42.59
N PRO A 265 -23.20 -3.86 41.80
CA PRO A 265 -23.87 -4.25 40.54
C PRO A 265 -24.49 -5.67 40.54
N ALA A 266 -25.50 -5.97 39.72
CA ALA A 266 -25.93 -7.36 39.42
C ALA A 266 -26.78 -7.49 38.12
N LYS A 267 -27.09 -8.68 37.57
CA LYS A 267 -26.27 -9.85 37.14
C LYS A 267 -27.18 -10.80 36.33
N LYS A 268 -26.80 -11.18 35.11
CA LYS A 268 -27.29 -12.32 34.27
C LYS A 268 -28.72 -12.87 34.47
N THR A 269 -29.49 -12.91 33.37
CA THR A 269 -30.24 -14.13 32.97
C THR A 269 -29.95 -14.46 31.50
N ALA A 270 -30.23 -15.69 31.07
CA ALA A 270 -29.99 -16.15 29.69
C ALA A 270 -31.09 -17.12 29.25
N ALA A 271 -31.47 -17.06 27.96
CA ALA A 271 -32.35 -18.02 27.30
C ALA A 271 -31.69 -18.53 26.01
N LYS A 272 -31.93 -19.78 25.64
CA LYS A 272 -31.22 -20.51 24.57
C LYS A 272 -32.18 -21.44 23.83
N LYS A 273 -31.88 -21.71 22.54
CA LYS A 273 -32.67 -22.52 21.57
C LYS A 273 -33.90 -21.73 21.04
N THR A 274 -34.42 -21.99 19.84
CA THR A 274 -34.21 -23.15 18.93
C THR A 274 -33.66 -22.75 17.54
N ALA A 275 -33.32 -23.74 16.72
CA ALA A 275 -32.90 -23.55 15.33
C ALA A 275 -33.54 -24.64 14.44
N ALA A 276 -34.14 -24.26 13.30
CA ALA A 276 -34.71 -25.20 12.33
C ALA A 276 -34.82 -24.64 10.88
N LYS A 277 -33.78 -24.87 10.08
CA LYS A 277 -33.86 -25.52 8.76
C LYS A 277 -35.08 -25.23 7.84
N LYS A 278 -34.90 -24.35 6.85
CA LYS A 278 -35.13 -24.70 5.41
C LYS A 278 -34.58 -23.66 4.42
N ALA A 279 -33.88 -24.15 3.39
CA ALA A 279 -33.82 -23.53 2.06
C ALA A 279 -34.75 -24.35 1.13
N PRO A 280 -35.31 -23.74 0.06
CA PRO A 280 -34.69 -23.85 -1.27
C PRO A 280 -34.86 -22.54 -2.09
N ALA A 281 -34.54 -22.39 -3.38
CA ALA A 281 -34.10 -23.35 -4.40
C ALA A 281 -33.12 -22.71 -5.41
N LYS A 282 -32.32 -23.54 -6.09
CA LYS A 282 -31.72 -23.16 -7.39
C LYS A 282 -32.83 -23.06 -8.45
N LYS A 283 -32.74 -22.09 -9.37
CA LYS A 283 -33.24 -22.25 -10.73
C LYS A 283 -32.05 -22.40 -11.68
N THR A 284 -32.10 -23.43 -12.52
CA THR A 284 -31.16 -23.72 -13.60
C THR A 284 -31.88 -23.65 -14.95
N ALA A 285 -31.12 -23.77 -16.05
CA ALA A 285 -31.51 -23.49 -17.44
C ALA A 285 -31.67 -21.98 -17.76
N ALA A 286 -31.42 -21.53 -19.00
CA ALA A 286 -31.09 -22.28 -20.22
C ALA A 286 -29.75 -21.86 -20.86
N LYS A 287 -29.07 -22.83 -21.48
CA LYS A 287 -27.81 -22.66 -22.22
C LYS A 287 -28.13 -22.18 -23.66
N LYS A 288 -28.03 -20.88 -23.93
CA LYS A 288 -28.24 -20.33 -25.28
C LYS A 288 -27.06 -20.71 -26.20
N ALA A 289 -27.32 -21.53 -27.22
CA ALA A 289 -26.32 -21.90 -28.21
C ALA A 289 -25.98 -20.71 -29.14
N PRO A 290 -24.72 -20.58 -29.61
CA PRO A 290 -24.36 -19.62 -30.64
C PRO A 290 -24.92 -20.05 -32.01
N ALA A 291 -25.29 -19.07 -32.84
CA ALA A 291 -25.87 -19.33 -34.16
C ALA A 291 -24.85 -19.95 -35.14
N ALA A 292 -25.33 -20.79 -36.06
CA ALA A 292 -24.51 -21.43 -37.07
C ALA A 292 -23.91 -20.41 -38.05
N LYS A 293 -22.63 -20.58 -38.41
CA LYS A 293 -22.02 -19.84 -39.52
C LYS A 293 -22.65 -20.29 -40.85
N LYS A 294 -23.17 -19.34 -41.62
CA LYS A 294 -23.64 -19.56 -43.00
C LYS A 294 -22.44 -19.89 -43.89
N ALA A 295 -22.42 -21.08 -44.49
CA ALA A 295 -21.37 -21.46 -45.43
C ALA A 295 -21.56 -20.75 -46.79
N PRO A 296 -20.49 -20.32 -47.48
CA PRO A 296 -20.57 -19.90 -48.87
C PRO A 296 -20.85 -21.11 -49.79
N ALA A 297 -21.53 -20.87 -50.91
CA ALA A 297 -21.99 -21.93 -51.80
C ALA A 297 -20.84 -22.65 -52.53
N LYS A 298 -20.99 -23.95 -52.79
CA LYS A 298 -20.12 -24.68 -53.72
C LYS A 298 -20.34 -24.17 -55.15
N LYS A 299 -19.25 -23.86 -55.83
CA LYS A 299 -19.24 -23.53 -57.27
C LYS A 299 -19.56 -24.78 -58.09
N ALA A 300 -20.83 -24.97 -58.45
CA ALA A 300 -21.24 -26.05 -59.34
C ALA A 300 -20.88 -25.71 -60.80
N THR A 301 -20.15 -26.60 -61.46
CA THR A 301 -19.85 -26.51 -62.89
C THR A 301 -21.05 -26.96 -63.71
N LYS A 302 -21.45 -26.18 -64.72
CA LYS A 302 -22.14 -26.71 -65.90
C LYS A 302 -21.36 -26.30 -67.15
N LYS A 303 -20.99 -27.30 -67.94
CA LYS A 303 -20.42 -27.23 -69.29
C LYS A 303 -21.47 -27.88 -70.23
N GLU A 304 -21.39 -27.59 -71.53
CA GLU A 304 -22.42 -27.87 -72.53
C GLU A 304 -23.77 -27.15 -72.28
N GLY A 305 -24.39 -26.44 -73.23
CA GLY A 305 -24.02 -26.12 -74.62
C GLY A 305 -25.03 -26.69 -75.62
N ASP A 306 -25.65 -25.81 -76.41
CA ASP A 306 -26.31 -26.07 -77.71
C ASP A 306 -26.68 -24.72 -78.36
N ASP A 307 -26.82 -24.76 -79.69
CA ASP A 307 -26.92 -23.73 -80.74
C ASP A 307 -27.96 -22.58 -80.66
N ALA A 308 -27.86 -21.70 -81.68
CA ALA A 308 -28.69 -20.54 -82.07
C ALA A 308 -28.33 -19.17 -81.43
#